data_AF-A0A0H3NT42-F1
#
_entry.id   AF-A0A0H3NT42-F1
#
_cell.length_a   1.000
_cell.length_b   1.000
_cell.length_c   1.000
_cell.angle_alpha   90.00
_cell.angle_beta   90.00
_cell.angle_gamma   90.00
#
_symmetry.space_group_name_H-M   'P 1'
#
loop_
_entity.id
_entity.type
_entity.pdbx_description
1 polymer ?
#
loop_
_entity_poly.entity_id
_entity_poly.type
_entity_poly.pdbx_seq_one_letter_code
_entity_poly.pdbx_strand_id
1 'polypeptide(L)'
;MKSIKLTVLAGILAGISGSAFALPNITLLATGGTIAGGGDSATKSNYTAGKLGVDALVNAVPEMKKLANIQGEQVVNIGSQDMNDEVWLKLAKKLMLIVPKPTDSSSLMGLIHWRKLLISSI
;
A
#
# COMPACT_ATOMS: atom_id res chain seq x y z
N MET A 1 -7.47 -49.85 -37.17
CA MET A 1 -6.66 -48.75 -36.60
C MET A 1 -7.15 -47.43 -37.15
N LYS A 2 -7.77 -46.55 -36.36
CA LYS A 2 -7.93 -45.08 -36.56
C LYS A 2 -9.22 -44.60 -35.87
N SER A 3 -9.12 -44.20 -34.61
CA SER A 3 -10.11 -43.30 -33.97
C SER A 3 -9.67 -42.79 -32.59
N ILE A 4 -8.61 -43.36 -32.00
CA ILE A 4 -8.12 -42.98 -30.66
C ILE A 4 -7.40 -41.61 -30.60
N LYS A 5 -7.19 -40.92 -31.74
CA LYS A 5 -6.38 -39.68 -31.76
C LYS A 5 -7.15 -38.38 -31.51
N LEU A 6 -8.49 -38.38 -31.41
CA LEU A 6 -9.26 -37.12 -31.36
C LEU A 6 -9.72 -36.73 -29.95
N THR A 7 -9.83 -37.66 -29.00
CA THR A 7 -10.37 -37.38 -27.67
C THR A 7 -9.34 -36.78 -26.71
N VAL A 8 -8.04 -36.93 -26.99
CA VAL A 8 -6.97 -36.42 -26.11
C VAL A 8 -6.76 -34.91 -26.25
N LEU A 9 -7.20 -34.30 -27.36
CA LEU A 9 -6.96 -32.87 -27.61
C LEU A 9 -7.98 -31.94 -26.94
N ALA A 10 -9.17 -32.43 -26.60
CA ALA A 10 -10.21 -31.64 -25.91
C ALA A 10 -10.00 -31.53 -24.39
N GLY A 11 -9.23 -32.45 -23.78
CA GLY A 11 -8.94 -32.42 -22.34
C GLY A 11 -7.86 -31.41 -21.94
N ILE A 12 -7.02 -30.96 -22.88
CA ILE A 12 -5.87 -30.09 -22.60
C ILE A 12 -6.26 -28.59 -22.53
N LEU A 13 -7.42 -28.20 -23.09
CA LEU A 13 -7.88 -26.80 -23.08
C LEU A 13 -8.80 -26.44 -21.89
N ALA A 14 -9.24 -27.41 -21.08
CA ALA A 14 -10.12 -27.15 -19.93
C ALA A 14 -9.38 -26.79 -18.62
N GLY A 15 -8.04 -26.78 -18.63
CA GLY A 15 -7.23 -26.75 -17.41
C GLY A 15 -6.61 -25.40 -16.98
N ILE A 16 -6.86 -24.29 -17.68
CA ILE A 16 -6.10 -23.03 -17.45
C ILE A 16 -6.93 -21.89 -16.83
N SER A 17 -8.06 -22.19 -16.20
CA SER A 17 -8.79 -21.20 -15.37
C SER A 17 -8.34 -21.26 -13.91
N GLY A 18 -7.03 -21.23 -13.69
CA GLY A 18 -6.46 -20.96 -12.39
C GLY A 18 -6.14 -19.48 -12.31
N SER A 19 -7.06 -18.67 -11.80
CA SER A 19 -6.70 -17.33 -11.34
C SER A 19 -5.61 -17.52 -10.29
N ALA A 20 -4.35 -17.28 -10.64
CA ALA A 20 -3.29 -17.24 -9.66
C ALA A 20 -3.69 -16.14 -8.67
N PHE A 21 -4.03 -16.51 -7.43
CA PHE A 21 -4.32 -15.57 -6.36
C PHE A 21 -3.00 -14.87 -5.99
N ALA A 22 -2.64 -13.85 -6.77
CA ALA A 22 -1.50 -13.01 -6.48
C ALA A 22 -1.75 -12.24 -5.18
N LEU A 23 -0.71 -12.10 -4.36
CA LEU A 23 -0.79 -11.28 -3.15
C LEU A 23 -1.13 -9.83 -3.53
N PRO A 24 -1.99 -9.14 -2.75
CA PRO A 24 -2.26 -7.73 -2.98
C PRO A 24 -0.98 -6.90 -2.80
N ASN A 25 -0.84 -5.85 -3.60
CA ASN A 25 0.23 -4.87 -3.45
C ASN A 25 -0.24 -3.77 -2.49
N ILE A 26 0.53 -3.51 -1.42
CA ILE A 26 0.19 -2.52 -0.40
C ILE A 26 1.36 -1.56 -0.25
N THR A 27 1.09 -0.28 -0.45
CA THR A 27 2.06 0.80 -0.19
C THR A 27 1.83 1.34 1.22
N LEU A 28 2.86 1.28 2.07
CA LEU A 28 2.82 1.80 3.42
C LEU A 28 3.49 3.18 3.48
N LEU A 29 2.68 4.23 3.59
CA LEU A 29 3.16 5.61 3.73
C LEU A 29 3.41 5.93 5.22
N ALA A 30 4.66 6.06 5.61
CA ALA A 30 5.04 6.34 7.00
C ALA A 30 5.16 7.85 7.28
N THR A 31 4.60 8.29 8.40
CA THR A 31 4.62 9.69 8.87
C THR A 31 5.37 9.87 10.21
N GLY A 32 5.78 8.77 10.85
CA GLY A 32 6.45 8.78 12.14
C GLY A 32 5.51 8.33 13.25
N GLY A 33 5.32 9.19 14.26
CA GLY A 33 4.53 8.90 15.45
C GLY A 33 5.20 7.89 16.39
N THR A 34 4.42 7.41 17.37
CA THR A 34 4.93 6.47 18.37
C THR A 34 5.29 5.12 17.74
N ILE A 35 4.59 4.64 16.71
CA ILE A 35 4.94 3.36 16.08
C ILE A 35 6.36 3.34 15.50
N ALA A 36 6.82 4.50 15.02
CA ALA A 36 8.16 4.71 14.47
C ALA A 36 9.14 5.26 15.51
N GLY A 37 8.78 5.33 16.78
CA GLY A 37 9.71 5.86 17.78
C GLY A 37 10.64 4.80 18.34
N GLY A 38 11.48 5.23 19.27
CA GLY A 38 12.31 4.33 20.04
C GLY A 38 12.74 4.97 21.36
N GLY A 39 12.83 4.14 22.40
CA GLY A 39 13.44 4.49 23.67
C GLY A 39 14.74 3.70 23.88
N ASP A 40 15.58 4.14 24.81
CA ASP A 40 16.84 3.46 25.13
C ASP A 40 16.64 2.12 25.84
N SER A 41 15.44 1.88 26.39
CA SER A 41 15.07 0.63 27.07
C SER A 41 13.55 0.47 27.05
N ALA A 42 13.07 -0.77 27.06
CA ALA A 42 11.66 -1.12 27.18
C ALA A 42 11.00 -0.61 28.48
N THR A 43 11.80 -0.27 29.49
CA THR A 43 11.31 0.18 30.81
C THR A 43 11.39 1.69 31.02
N LYS A 44 11.99 2.45 30.09
CA LYS A 44 12.12 3.91 30.22
C LYS A 44 10.98 4.62 29.48
N SER A 45 10.36 5.58 30.16
CA SER A 45 9.25 6.39 29.62
C SER A 45 9.67 7.37 28.52
N ASN A 46 10.97 7.63 28.39
CA ASN A 46 11.51 8.57 27.42
C ASN A 46 11.50 7.93 26.03
N TYR A 47 10.53 8.30 25.22
CA TYR A 47 10.29 7.77 23.90
C TYR A 47 10.35 8.90 22.87
N THR A 48 11.24 8.79 21.88
CA THR A 48 11.32 9.76 20.78
C THR A 48 10.50 9.25 19.61
N ALA A 49 9.41 9.95 19.28
CA ALA A 49 8.61 9.65 18.09
C ALA A 49 9.43 9.84 16.81
N GLY A 50 9.16 9.00 15.80
CA GLY A 50 9.80 9.13 14.49
C GLY A 50 11.33 8.95 14.47
N LYS A 51 11.85 8.01 15.27
CA LYS A 51 13.28 7.62 15.28
C LYS A 51 13.61 6.62 14.17
N LEU A 52 12.67 5.74 13.86
CA LEU A 52 12.79 4.66 12.90
C LEU A 52 12.23 5.09 11.55
N GLY A 53 12.87 4.61 10.48
CA GLY A 53 12.34 4.73 9.11
C GLY A 53 11.36 3.60 8.78
N VAL A 54 10.61 3.78 7.70
CA VAL A 54 9.60 2.82 7.22
C VAL A 54 10.14 1.39 7.02
N ASP A 55 11.37 1.25 6.53
CA ASP A 55 11.97 -0.08 6.28
C ASP A 55 12.21 -0.85 7.58
N ALA A 56 12.56 -0.14 8.66
CA ALA A 56 12.72 -0.75 9.97
C ALA A 56 11.38 -1.31 10.48
N LEU A 57 10.26 -0.61 10.22
CA LEU A 57 8.92 -1.07 10.58
C LEU A 57 8.50 -2.31 9.78
N VAL A 58 8.77 -2.32 8.47
CA VAL A 58 8.47 -3.47 7.61
C VAL A 58 9.29 -4.70 8.03
N ASN A 59 10.56 -4.50 8.39
CA ASN A 59 11.44 -5.58 8.83
C ASN A 59 11.13 -6.07 10.26
N ALA A 60 10.53 -5.24 11.11
CA ALA A 60 10.10 -5.64 12.45
C ALA A 60 8.94 -6.63 12.44
N VAL A 61 8.13 -6.67 11.37
CA VAL A 61 6.99 -7.59 11.23
C VAL A 61 7.07 -8.34 9.89
N PRO A 62 8.01 -9.30 9.73
CA PRO A 62 8.24 -10.01 8.47
C PRO A 62 7.03 -10.84 8.02
N GLU A 63 6.16 -11.24 8.95
CA GLU A 63 4.94 -12.01 8.70
C GLU A 63 3.96 -11.29 7.75
N MET A 64 4.00 -9.95 7.66
CA MET A 64 3.18 -9.19 6.71
C MET A 64 3.44 -9.58 5.24
N LYS A 65 4.67 -10.02 4.92
CA LYS A 65 5.06 -10.43 3.57
C LYS A 65 4.35 -11.71 3.09
N LYS A 66 3.75 -12.48 4.00
CA LYS A 66 2.92 -13.65 3.65
C LYS A 66 1.53 -13.25 3.17
N LEU A 67 1.08 -12.05 3.52
CA LEU A 67 -0.27 -11.56 3.25
C LEU A 67 -0.33 -10.59 2.07
N ALA A 68 0.76 -9.86 1.80
CA ALA A 68 0.81 -8.83 0.78
C ALA A 68 2.24 -8.53 0.33
N ASN A 69 2.38 -8.00 -0.89
CA ASN A 69 3.61 -7.37 -1.34
C ASN A 69 3.67 -5.95 -0.76
N ILE A 70 4.42 -5.77 0.32
CA ILE A 70 4.54 -4.49 1.03
C ILE A 70 5.67 -3.64 0.43
N GLN A 71 5.34 -2.41 0.05
CA GLN A 71 6.32 -1.38 -0.30
C GLN A 71 6.23 -0.22 0.69
N GLY A 72 7.31 0.01 1.45
CA GLY A 72 7.39 1.14 2.37
C GLY A 72 7.79 2.43 1.65
N GLU A 73 7.17 3.55 2.02
CA GLU A 73 7.64 4.87 1.64
C GLU A 73 7.52 5.85 2.82
N GLN A 74 8.59 6.61 3.07
CA GLN A 74 8.60 7.64 4.10
C GLN A 74 8.08 8.98 3.55
N VAL A 75 7.04 9.55 4.15
CA VAL A 75 6.51 10.88 3.79
C VAL A 75 7.13 11.96 4.68
N VAL A 76 7.08 11.75 5.98
CA VAL A 76 7.69 12.58 7.04
C VAL A 76 8.04 11.71 8.24
N ASN A 77 8.80 12.21 9.20
CA ASN A 77 9.10 11.46 10.42
C ASN A 77 9.00 12.39 11.64
N ILE A 78 7.77 12.61 12.11
CA ILE A 78 7.45 13.57 13.18
C ILE A 78 6.53 12.96 14.22
N GLY A 79 6.38 13.62 15.37
CA GLY A 79 5.30 13.31 16.31
C GLY A 79 3.94 13.66 15.71
N SER A 80 2.89 12.91 16.06
CA SER A 80 1.55 13.18 15.53
C SER A 80 1.02 14.56 15.95
N GLN A 81 1.51 15.11 17.06
CA GLN A 81 1.20 16.45 17.53
C GLN A 81 1.81 17.57 16.67
N ASP A 82 2.84 17.25 15.89
CA ASP A 82 3.56 18.21 15.02
C ASP A 82 3.01 18.23 13.60
N MET A 83 1.94 17.46 13.34
CA MET A 83 1.26 17.42 12.05
C MET A 83 0.59 18.75 11.75
N ASN A 84 0.78 19.27 10.53
CA ASN A 84 0.29 20.58 10.11
C ASN A 84 -0.15 20.55 8.64
N ASP A 85 -0.74 21.65 8.17
CA ASP A 85 -1.33 21.76 6.84
C ASP A 85 -0.33 21.45 5.71
N GLU A 86 0.93 21.85 5.84
CA GLU A 86 1.97 21.56 4.86
C GLU A 86 2.23 20.05 4.76
N VAL A 87 2.32 19.39 5.92
CA VAL A 87 2.55 17.94 5.99
C VAL A 87 1.32 17.17 5.46
N TRP A 88 0.11 17.60 5.83
CA TRP A 88 -1.12 17.02 5.32
C TRP A 88 -1.23 17.16 3.80
N LEU A 89 -0.89 18.33 3.26
CA LEU A 89 -0.88 18.56 1.82
C LEU A 89 0.16 17.70 1.11
N LYS A 90 1.35 17.52 1.69
CA LYS A 90 2.38 16.62 1.18
C LYS A 90 1.87 15.17 1.13
N LEU A 91 1.23 14.70 2.21
CA LEU A 91 0.66 13.36 2.27
C LEU A 91 -0.46 13.17 1.24
N ALA A 92 -1.37 14.14 1.11
CA ALA A 92 -2.46 14.09 0.13
C ALA A 92 -1.92 14.01 -1.31
N LYS A 93 -0.93 14.84 -1.66
CA LYS A 93 -0.26 14.78 -2.97
C LYS A 93 0.36 13.41 -3.22
N LYS A 94 0.99 12.81 -2.19
CA LYS A 94 1.60 11.48 -2.31
C LYS A 94 0.55 10.40 -2.57
N LEU A 95 -0.55 10.41 -1.83
CA LEU A 95 -1.67 9.49 -2.03
C LEU A 95 -2.22 9.57 -3.46
N MET A 96 -2.36 10.77 -4.02
CA MET A 96 -2.84 10.98 -5.39
C MET A 96 -1.90 10.43 -6.49
N LEU A 97 -0.63 10.17 -6.18
CA LEU A 97 0.33 9.57 -7.12
C LEU A 97 0.28 8.05 -7.08
N ILE A 98 0.02 7.45 -5.91
CA ILE A 98 0.08 6.00 -5.72
C ILE A 98 -1.26 5.31 -5.94
N VAL A 99 -2.38 6.00 -5.67
CA VAL A 99 -3.70 5.45 -5.92
C VAL A 99 -3.90 5.39 -7.44
N PRO A 100 -4.08 4.19 -8.03
CA PRO A 100 -4.26 4.05 -9.46
C PRO A 100 -5.41 4.93 -9.94
N LYS A 101 -5.26 5.51 -11.14
CA LYS A 101 -6.42 6.15 -11.77
C LYS A 101 -7.48 5.06 -11.96
N PRO A 102 -8.73 5.34 -11.56
CA PRO A 102 -9.79 4.39 -11.75
C PRO A 102 -9.94 4.04 -13.23
N THR A 103 -10.26 2.79 -13.53
CA THR A 103 -10.31 2.29 -14.92
C THR A 103 -11.73 2.21 -15.45
N ASP A 104 -12.75 2.41 -14.61
CA ASP A 104 -14.15 2.49 -15.02
C ASP A 104 -14.70 3.92 -14.89
N SER A 105 -15.73 4.23 -15.68
CA SER A 105 -16.25 5.60 -15.83
C SER A 105 -16.89 6.15 -14.56
N SER A 106 -17.47 5.31 -13.69
CA SER A 106 -18.12 5.75 -12.44
C SER A 106 -17.08 6.11 -11.37
N SER A 107 -16.04 5.30 -11.22
CA SER A 107 -14.93 5.59 -10.31
C SER A 107 -14.04 6.72 -10.84
N LEU A 108 -13.89 6.86 -12.16
CA LEU A 108 -13.25 8.02 -12.80
C LEU A 108 -13.97 9.33 -12.46
N MET A 109 -15.30 9.36 -12.54
CA MET A 109 -16.08 10.55 -12.18
C MET A 109 -15.95 10.90 -10.69
N GLY A 110 -15.94 9.88 -9.81
CA GLY A 110 -15.67 10.07 -8.39
C GLY A 110 -14.28 10.66 -8.13
N LEU A 111 -13.23 10.13 -8.77
CA LEU A 111 -11.86 10.60 -8.57
C LEU A 111 -11.62 11.99 -9.18
N ILE A 112 -12.25 12.31 -10.32
CA ILE A 112 -12.24 13.65 -10.92
C ILE A 112 -12.92 14.65 -9.98
N HIS A 113 -14.09 14.30 -9.43
CA HIS A 113 -14.81 15.15 -8.48
C HIS A 113 -13.97 15.43 -7.23
N TRP A 114 -13.40 14.40 -6.61
CA TRP A 114 -12.54 14.55 -5.43
C TRP A 114 -11.26 15.32 -5.71
N ARG A 115 -10.62 15.11 -6.86
CA ARG A 115 -9.46 15.93 -7.28
C ARG A 115 -9.85 17.39 -7.48
N LYS A 116 -11.02 17.67 -8.05
CA LYS A 116 -11.50 19.03 -8.26
C LYS A 116 -11.80 19.73 -6.93
N LEU A 117 -12.43 19.02 -5.98
CA LEU A 117 -12.69 19.51 -4.63
C LEU A 117 -11.38 19.83 -3.90
N LEU A 118 -10.42 18.90 -3.86
CA LEU A 118 -9.14 19.10 -3.18
C LEU A 118 -8.30 20.23 -3.78
N ILE A 119 -8.31 20.41 -5.11
CA ILE A 119 -7.62 21.54 -5.75
C ILE A 119 -8.33 22.86 -5.47
N SER A 120 -9.66 22.86 -5.32
CA SER A 120 -10.45 24.07 -5.03
C SER A 120 -10.47 24.48 -3.56
N SER A 121 -10.04 23.59 -2.65
CA SER A 121 -9.99 23.81 -1.20
C SER A 121 -8.62 24.27 -0.71
N ILE A 122 -7.70 24.57 -1.63
CA ILE A 122 -6.38 25.18 -1.40
C ILE A 122 -6.42 26.55 -2.08
#